data_AF-A0A0E3S8J7-F1
#
_entry.id   AF-A0A0E3S8J7-F1
#
_cell.length_a   1.000
_cell.length_b   1.000
_cell.length_c   1.000
_cell.angle_alpha   90.00
_cell.angle_beta   90.00
_cell.angle_gamma   90.00
#
_symmetry.space_group_name_H-M   'P 1'
#
loop_
_entity.id
_entity.type
_entity.pdbx_description
1 polymer ?
#
loop_
_entity_poly.entity_id
_entity_poly.type
_entity_poly.pdbx_seq_one_letter_code
_entity_poly.pdbx_strand_id
1 'polypeptide(L)' 'MKIHCIQHVKFETPGTIAEWVENKNHSLSTTHLYENESFPEINTFDLLLVMGGPMNIYECQLPLPKTFA' A
#
# COMPACT_ATOMS: atom_id res chain seq x y z
N MET A 1 -5.99 8.09 -14.88
CA MET A 1 -6.17 6.79 -14.23
C MET A 1 -6.20 6.99 -12.72
N LYS A 2 -6.92 6.14 -12.02
CA LYS A 2 -6.91 6.03 -10.56
C LYS A 2 -5.85 5.03 -10.16
N ILE A 3 -4.81 5.49 -9.50
CA ILE A 3 -3.71 4.67 -9.03
C ILE A 3 -3.85 4.55 -7.52
N HIS A 4 -3.74 3.33 -7.01
CA HIS A 4 -3.74 3.08 -5.58
C HIS A 4 -2.38 2.52 -5.15
N CYS A 5 -1.84 3.05 -4.06
CA CYS A 5 -0.54 2.68 -3.51
C CYS A 5 -0.71 2.01 -2.15
N ILE A 6 -0.03 0.88 -1.95
CA ILE A 6 0.11 0.25 -0.64
C ILE A 6 1.50 0.63 -0.11
N GLN A 7 1.55 1.33 1.02
CA GLN A 7 2.79 1.75 1.67
C GLN A 7 2.99 1.02 2.99
N HIS A 8 4.06 0.23 3.06
CA HIS A 8 4.38 -0.62 4.21
C HIS A 8 4.96 0.17 5.39
N VAL A 9 5.80 1.17 5.13
CA VAL A 9 6.49 1.98 6.15
C VAL A 9 6.58 3.44 5.74
N LYS A 10 6.64 4.36 6.70
CA LYS A 10 6.56 5.82 6.48
C LYS A 10 7.61 6.39 5.50
N PHE A 11 8.80 5.79 5.43
CA PHE A 11 9.91 6.29 4.62
C PHE A 11 9.98 5.69 3.20
N GLU A 12 9.24 4.62 2.91
CA GLU A 12 9.18 4.04 1.56
C GLU A 12 8.00 4.62 0.79
N THR A 13 8.11 5.91 0.45
CA THR A 13 7.08 6.64 -0.29
C THR A 13 7.14 6.34 -1.79
N PRO A 14 6.09 6.62 -2.57
CA PRO A 14 6.09 6.46 -4.03
C PRO A 14 7.21 7.21 -4.79
N GLY A 15 7.90 8.16 -4.15
CA GLY A 15 9.02 8.89 -4.73
C GLY A 15 8.69 9.49 -6.11
N THR A 16 9.58 9.27 -7.09
CA THR A 16 9.41 9.76 -8.47
C THR A 16 8.15 9.23 -9.17
N ILE A 17 7.55 8.13 -8.69
CA ILE A 17 6.27 7.66 -9.24
C ILE A 17 5.17 8.68 -8.94
N ALA A 18 5.16 9.33 -7.76
CA ALA A 18 4.17 10.36 -7.45
C ALA A 18 4.25 11.54 -8.44
N GLU A 19 5.46 12.00 -8.75
CA GLU A 19 5.68 13.04 -9.76
C GLU A 19 5.20 12.59 -11.16
N TRP A 20 5.46 11.34 -11.53
CA TRP A 20 4.98 10.77 -12.79
C TRP A 20 3.44 10.73 -12.85
N VAL A 21 2.77 10.35 -11.75
CA VAL A 21 1.30 10.37 -11.66
C VAL A 21 0.78 11.78 -11.91
N GLU A 22 1.35 12.78 -11.22
CA GLU A 22 0.93 14.18 -11.34
C GLU A 22 1.14 14.69 -12.78
N ASN A 23 2.32 14.46 -13.35
CA ASN A 23 2.67 14.87 -14.72
C ASN A 23 1.80 14.22 -15.80
N LYS A 24 1.18 13.08 -15.50
CA LYS A 24 0.26 12.38 -16.42
C LYS A 24 -1.22 12.67 -16.13
N ASN A 25 -1.52 13.61 -15.23
CA ASN A 25 -2.88 13.92 -14.78
C ASN A 25 -3.62 12.64 -14.31
N HIS A 26 -2.93 11.79 -13.56
CA HIS A 26 -3.53 10.66 -12.87
C HIS A 26 -3.82 11.04 -11.42
N SER A 27 -4.65 10.25 -10.73
CA SER A 27 -4.88 10.43 -9.29
C SER A 27 -4.17 9.33 -8.52
N LEU A 28 -3.55 9.67 -7.40
CA LEU A 28 -2.91 8.72 -6.49
C LEU A 28 -3.64 8.72 -5.16
N SER A 29 -3.97 7.52 -4.68
CA SER A 29 -4.44 7.26 -3.32
C SER A 29 -3.47 6.30 -2.65
N THR A 30 -3.38 6.32 -1.33
CA THR A 30 -2.43 5.48 -0.59
C THR A 30 -3.13 4.85 0.62
N THR A 31 -2.88 3.56 0.85
CA THR A 31 -3.15 2.88 2.12
C THR A 31 -1.83 2.72 2.88
N HIS A 32 -1.74 3.33 4.05
CA HIS A 32 -0.60 3.24 4.96
C HIS A 32 -0.82 2.08 5.95
N LEU A 33 -0.14 0.97 5.70
CA LEU A 33 -0.31 -0.24 6.52
C LEU A 33 0.14 -0.05 7.97
N TYR A 34 1.17 0.78 8.17
CA TYR A 34 1.67 1.13 9.50
C TYR A 34 0.69 2.01 10.31
N GLU A 35 -0.37 2.53 9.68
CA GLU A 35 -1.46 3.25 10.35
C GLU A 35 -2.76 2.42 10.45
N ASN A 36 -2.72 1.13 10.06
CA ASN A 36 -3.88 0.23 10.01
C ASN A 36 -5.05 0.78 9.17
N GLU A 37 -4.74 1.51 8.09
CA GLU A 37 -5.77 1.95 7.15
C GLU A 37 -6.42 0.78 6.42
N SER A 38 -7.71 0.91 6.10
CA SER A 38 -8.43 -0.09 5.32
C SER A 38 -8.04 -0.02 3.85
N PHE A 39 -7.99 -1.19 3.20
CA PHE A 39 -7.82 -1.27 1.76
C PHE A 39 -9.06 -0.73 1.03
N PRO A 40 -8.90 -0.09 -0.14
CA PRO A 40 -10.01 0.30 -0.97
C PRO A 40 -10.65 -0.92 -1.64
N GLU A 41 -11.88 -0.76 -2.16
CA GLU A 41 -12.50 -1.79 -2.97
C GLU A 41 -11.75 -1.99 -4.29
N ILE A 42 -11.66 -3.24 -4.75
CA ILE A 42 -10.84 -3.63 -5.91
C ILE A 42 -11.22 -2.93 -7.22
N ASN A 43 -12.47 -2.48 -7.36
CA ASN A 43 -12.97 -1.82 -8.56
C ASN A 43 -12.80 -0.29 -8.54
N THR A 44 -12.14 0.27 -7.51
CA THR A 44 -12.01 1.74 -7.34
C THR A 44 -10.74 2.32 -7.96
N PHE A 45 -9.79 1.48 -8.38
CA PHE A 45 -8.54 1.88 -9.00
C PHE A 45 -8.26 1.07 -10.28
N ASP A 46 -7.50 1.68 -11.19
CA ASP A 46 -7.09 1.09 -12.47
C ASP A 46 -5.72 0.39 -12.36
N LEU A 47 -4.89 0.81 -11.39
CA LEU A 47 -3.53 0.31 -11.21
C LEU A 47 -3.15 0.28 -9.72
N LEU A 48 -2.49 -0.81 -9.30
CA LEU A 48 -1.97 -0.99 -7.96
C LEU A 48 -0.44 -0.83 -7.94
N LEU A 49 0.04 0.06 -7.10
CA LEU A 49 1.44 0.23 -6.74
C LEU A 49 1.67 -0.39 -5.35
N VAL A 50 2.69 -1.24 -5.22
CA VAL A 50 3.06 -1.84 -3.93
C VAL A 50 4.47 -1.38 -3.61
N MET A 51 4.62 -0.57 -2.57
CA MET A 51 5.92 -0.11 -2.12
C MET A 51 6.70 -1.27 -1.50
N GLY A 52 8.02 -1.13 -1.39
CA GLY A 52 8.79 -2.07 -0.57
C GLY A 52 8.48 -1.91 0.92
N GLY A 53 9.23 -2.63 1.73
CA GLY A 53 9.23 -2.51 3.17
C GLY A 53 10.30 -3.42 3.77
N PRO A 54 10.70 -3.19 5.03
CA PRO A 54 11.69 -4.02 5.72
C PRO A 54 11.15 -5.40 6.14
N MET A 55 9.88 -5.71 5.84
CA MET A 55 9.23 -6.95 6.23
C MET A 55 9.76 -8.14 5.43
N ASN A 56 9.97 -9.26 6.11
CA ASN A 56 10.26 -10.52 5.46
C ASN A 56 8.97 -11.12 4.87
N ILE A 57 9.05 -11.69 3.66
CA ILE A 57 7.92 -12.37 3.00
C ILE A 57 7.37 -13.58 3.78
N TYR A 58 8.16 -14.13 4.71
CA TYR A 58 7.78 -15.22 5.61
C TYR A 58 7.38 -14.74 7.01
N GLU A 59 7.60 -13.46 7.33
CA GLU A 59 7.16 -12.88 8.60
C GLU A 59 5.68 -12.53 8.51
N CYS A 60 4.83 -13.50 8.85
CA CYS A 60 3.44 -13.22 9.18
C CYS A 60 3.37 -12.68 10.61
N GLN A 61 3.46 -11.36 10.80
CA GLN A 61 3.05 -10.75 12.06
C GLN A 61 1.51 -10.63 12.08
N LEU A 62 0.86 -11.79 12.12
CA LEU A 62 -0.57 -11.89 12.36
C LEU A 62 -0.84 -11.54 13.85
N PRO A 63 -1.72 -10.58 14.18
CA PRO A 63 -2.44 -10.64 15.43
C PRO A 63 -3.58 -11.67 15.26
N LEU A 64 -3.26 -12.93 14.98
CA LEU A 64 -4.26 -13.99 15.11
C LEU A 64 -4.25 -14.50 16.54
N PRO A 65 -5.42 -14.70 17.16
CA PRO A 65 -5.52 -15.24 18.51
C PRO A 65 -4.83 -16.60 18.55
N LYS A 66 -3.75 -16.68 19.34
CA LYS A 66 -3.14 -17.95 19.71
C LYS A 66 -4.09 -18.72 20.63
N THR A 67 -5.07 -19.44 20.09
CA THR A 67 -5.62 -20.70 20.65
C THR A 67 -6.84 -21.17 19.86
N PHE A 68 -6.68 -22.25 19.10
CA PHE A 68 -7.58 -23.41 19.06
C PHE A 68 -6.78 -24.58 18.49
N ALA A 69 -6.11 -25.31 19.39
CA ALA A 69 -5.76 -26.74 19.34
C ALA A 69 -4.77 -27.02 20.48
#